data_AF-A0A6M0AG01-F1
#
_entry.id   AF-A0A6M0AG01-F1
#
_cell.length_a   1.000
_cell.length_b   1.000
_cell.length_c   1.000
_cell.angle_alpha   90.00
_cell.angle_beta   90.00
_cell.angle_gamma   90.00
#
_symmetry.space_group_name_H-M   'P 1'
#
loop_
_entity.id
_entity.type
_entity.pdbx_description
1 polymer ?
#
loop_
_entity_poly.entity_id
_entity_poly.type
_entity_poly.pdbx_seq_one_letter_code
_entity_poly.pdbx_strand_id
1 'polypeptide(L)'
;MEAEFYYRGIDKIRQGDLNEAIEEFDKALEINPNFAEAYYKRAMARFDLGDQQGAIADYTQALQINSESIEVYFGRGLARLALGD
;
A
#
# COMPACT_ATOMS: atom_id res chain seq x y z
N MET A 1 -1.12 17.49 -6.28
CA MET A 1 -1.20 17.34 -4.80
C MET A 1 -1.09 15.86 -4.45
N GLU A 2 -0.78 15.45 -3.22
CA GLU A 2 -0.67 14.03 -2.82
C GLU A 2 -1.92 13.23 -3.18
N ALA A 3 -3.11 13.83 -3.01
CA ALA A 3 -4.38 13.21 -3.37
C ALA A 3 -4.50 12.89 -4.87
N GLU A 4 -3.90 13.70 -5.74
CA GLU A 4 -3.92 13.49 -7.18
C GLU A 4 -3.15 12.23 -7.58
N PHE A 5 -1.92 12.08 -7.05
CA PHE A 5 -1.11 10.88 -7.26
C PHE A 5 -1.79 9.64 -6.65
N TYR A 6 -2.39 9.77 -5.46
CA TYR A 6 -3.17 8.69 -4.86
C TYR A 6 -4.33 8.22 -5.74
N TYR A 7 -5.13 9.14 -6.31
CA TYR A 7 -6.23 8.77 -7.20
C TYR A 7 -5.74 8.15 -8.52
N ARG A 8 -4.63 8.65 -9.09
CA ARG A 8 -3.99 8.03 -10.26
C ARG A 8 -3.52 6.62 -9.97
N GLY A 9 -2.92 6.38 -8.80
CA GLY A 9 -2.54 5.04 -8.35
C GLY A 9 -3.73 4.09 -8.25
N ILE A 10 -4.87 4.56 -7.73
CA ILE A 10 -6.12 3.77 -7.72
C ILE A 10 -6.58 3.44 -9.15
N ASP A 11 -6.53 4.42 -10.06
CA ASP A 11 -6.93 4.20 -11.45
C ASP A 11 -6.00 3.21 -12.16
N LYS A 12 -4.71 3.21 -11.82
CA LYS A 12 -3.74 2.20 -12.26
C LYS A 12 -4.04 0.80 -11.74
N ILE A 13 -4.41 0.65 -10.46
CA ILE A 13 -4.92 -0.63 -9.93
C ILE A 13 -6.13 -1.13 -10.76
N ARG A 14 -7.09 -0.25 -11.07
CA ARG A 14 -8.28 -0.61 -11.87
C ARG A 14 -7.94 -1.06 -13.29
N GLN A 15 -6.82 -0.59 -13.83
CA GLN A 15 -6.30 -0.98 -15.15
C GLN A 15 -5.50 -2.29 -15.09
N GLY A 16 -5.13 -2.77 -13.90
CA GLY A 16 -4.24 -3.92 -13.71
C GLY A 16 -2.75 -3.54 -13.75
N ASP A 17 -2.45 -2.26 -13.88
CA ASP A 17 -1.11 -1.69 -13.98
C ASP A 17 -0.51 -1.50 -12.56
N LEU A 18 -0.19 -2.62 -11.89
CA LEU A 18 0.18 -2.60 -10.47
C LEU A 18 1.53 -1.93 -10.19
N ASN A 19 2.50 -2.04 -11.10
CA ASN A 19 3.80 -1.37 -10.93
C ASN A 19 3.65 0.15 -11.03
N GLU A 20 2.89 0.62 -12.03
CA GLU A 20 2.58 2.03 -12.21
C GLU A 20 1.75 2.57 -11.03
N ALA A 21 0.86 1.75 -10.45
CA ALA A 21 0.15 2.13 -9.23
C ALA A 21 1.11 2.38 -8.06
N ILE A 22 2.11 1.52 -7.87
CA ILE A 22 3.14 1.69 -6.84
C ILE A 22 3.90 3.00 -7.06
N GLU A 23 4.32 3.31 -8.29
CA GLU A 23 5.01 4.58 -8.60
C GLU A 23 4.16 5.82 -8.27
N GLU A 24 2.85 5.77 -8.55
CA GLU A 24 1.95 6.87 -8.20
C GLU A 24 1.77 6.98 -6.67
N PHE A 25 1.71 5.87 -5.93
CA PHE A 25 1.69 5.92 -4.47
C PHE A 25 3.01 6.42 -3.87
N ASP A 26 4.15 6.08 -4.48
CA ASP A 26 5.46 6.60 -4.09
C ASP A 26 5.47 8.13 -4.16
N LYS A 27 5.01 8.71 -5.27
CA LYS A 27 4.89 10.17 -5.44
C LYS A 27 3.93 10.80 -4.42
N ALA A 28 2.82 10.13 -4.10
CA ALA A 28 1.90 10.60 -3.07
C ALA A 28 2.59 10.65 -1.69
N LEU A 29 3.39 9.64 -1.38
CA LEU A 29 4.11 9.49 -0.11
C LEU A 29 5.35 10.39 -0.01
N GLU A 30 5.97 10.76 -1.13
CA GLU A 30 7.01 11.80 -1.17
C GLU A 30 6.46 13.17 -0.74
N ILE A 31 5.21 13.46 -1.10
CA ILE A 31 4.53 14.72 -0.74
C ILE A 31 4.00 14.66 0.70
N ASN A 32 3.35 13.55 1.08
CA ASN A 32 2.85 13.33 2.43
C ASN A 32 3.27 11.95 2.97
N PRO A 33 4.40 11.90 3.71
CA PRO A 33 4.89 10.66 4.32
C PRO A 33 3.98 10.08 5.40
N ASN A 34 2.95 10.81 5.85
CA ASN A 34 1.97 10.37 6.85
C ASN A 34 0.61 10.00 6.20
N PHE A 35 0.58 9.68 4.91
CA PHE A 35 -0.64 9.30 4.23
C PHE A 35 -0.91 7.78 4.37
N ALA A 36 -1.62 7.40 5.43
CA ALA A 36 -1.87 5.99 5.78
C ALA A 36 -2.53 5.20 4.63
N GLU A 37 -3.52 5.79 3.95
CA GLU A 37 -4.25 5.15 2.86
C GLU A 37 -3.35 4.86 1.65
N ALA A 38 -2.38 5.72 1.35
CA ALA A 38 -1.43 5.50 0.27
C ALA A 38 -0.50 4.31 0.57
N TYR A 39 0.00 4.18 1.81
CA TYR A 39 0.73 2.98 2.23
C TYR A 39 -0.15 1.72 2.13
N TYR A 40 -1.39 1.78 2.61
CA TYR A 40 -2.32 0.64 2.53
C TYR A 40 -2.55 0.18 1.08
N LYS A 41 -2.79 1.11 0.14
CA LYS A 41 -2.99 0.77 -1.27
C LYS A 41 -1.72 0.28 -1.96
N ARG A 42 -0.56 0.87 -1.64
CA ARG A 42 0.74 0.38 -2.14
C ARG A 42 1.05 -1.02 -1.62
N ALA A 43 0.71 -1.31 -0.36
CA ALA A 43 0.85 -2.64 0.23
C ALA A 43 0.00 -3.69 -0.49
N MET A 44 -1.26 -3.36 -0.81
CA MET A 44 -2.12 -4.25 -1.59
C MET A 44 -1.52 -4.56 -2.96
N ALA A 45 -1.05 -3.53 -3.69
CA ALA A 45 -0.44 -3.71 -5.01
C ALA A 45 0.85 -4.56 -4.93
N ARG A 46 1.70 -4.34 -3.92
CA ARG A 46 2.91 -5.16 -3.68
C ARG A 46 2.56 -6.62 -3.36
N PHE A 47 1.54 -6.85 -2.52
CA PHE A 47 1.06 -8.19 -2.19
C PHE A 47 0.61 -8.95 -3.45
N ASP A 48 -0.18 -8.29 -4.31
CA ASP A 48 -0.69 -8.87 -5.56
C ASP A 48 0.44 -9.17 -6.57
N LEU A 49 1.54 -8.40 -6.53
CA LEU A 49 2.75 -8.65 -7.31
C LEU A 49 3.69 -9.71 -6.70
N GLY A 50 3.36 -10.24 -5.52
CA GLY A 50 4.17 -11.24 -4.82
C GLY A 50 5.27 -10.66 -3.91
N ASP A 51 5.38 -9.33 -3.80
CA ASP A 51 6.32 -8.66 -2.89
C ASP A 51 5.74 -8.62 -1.46
N GLN A 52 5.79 -9.77 -0.79
CA GLN A 52 5.19 -9.91 0.54
C GLN A 52 5.92 -9.12 1.61
N GLN A 53 7.25 -9.05 1.53
CA GLN A 53 8.04 -8.23 2.46
C GLN A 53 7.71 -6.75 2.31
N GLY A 54 7.64 -6.23 1.08
CA GLY A 54 7.29 -4.84 0.83
C GLY A 54 5.86 -4.52 1.26
N ALA A 55 4.91 -5.43 1.04
CA ALA A 55 3.54 -5.30 1.54
C ALA A 55 3.48 -5.23 3.08
N ILE A 56 4.20 -6.12 3.78
CA ILE A 56 4.26 -6.11 5.25
C ILE A 56 4.83 -4.78 5.78
N ALA A 57 5.87 -4.26 5.13
CA ALA A 57 6.48 -2.99 5.51
C ALA A 57 5.47 -1.84 5.38
N ASP A 58 4.76 -1.75 4.24
CA ASP A 58 3.78 -0.70 4.00
C ASP A 58 2.56 -0.82 4.93
N TYR A 59 2.01 -2.02 5.13
CA TYR A 59 0.93 -2.22 6.09
C TYR A 59 1.36 -1.83 7.52
N THR A 60 2.62 -2.10 7.88
CA THR A 60 3.15 -1.70 9.19
C THR A 60 3.23 -0.18 9.31
N GLN A 61 3.68 0.52 8.26
CA GLN A 61 3.72 1.98 8.26
C GLN A 61 2.30 2.58 8.32
N ALA A 62 1.35 2.02 7.57
CA ALA A 62 -0.06 2.43 7.64
C ALA A 62 -0.62 2.29 9.06
N LEU A 63 -0.31 1.20 9.78
CA LEU A 63 -0.73 0.99 11.17
C LEU A 63 -0.02 1.88 12.19
N GLN A 64 1.21 2.33 11.90
CA GLN A 64 1.89 3.31 12.76
C GLN A 64 1.20 4.68 12.68
N ILE A 65 0.65 5.03 11.52
CA ILE A 65 -0.07 6.29 11.29
C ILE A 65 -1.52 6.19 11.79
N ASN A 66 -2.21 5.09 11.47
CA ASN A 66 -3.57 4.81 11.89
C ASN A 66 -3.68 3.37 12.43
N SER A 67 -3.59 3.25 13.75
CA SER A 67 -3.44 1.96 14.44
C SER A 67 -4.73 1.13 14.56
N GLU A 68 -5.88 1.66 14.14
CA GLU A 68 -7.19 1.03 14.37
C GLU A 68 -7.79 0.37 13.11
N SER A 69 -7.13 0.44 11.95
CA SER A 69 -7.66 -0.17 10.73
C SER A 69 -7.54 -1.70 10.74
N ILE A 70 -8.70 -2.34 10.89
CA ILE A 70 -8.87 -3.80 10.84
C ILE A 70 -8.44 -4.34 9.47
N GLU A 71 -8.75 -3.62 8.38
CA GLU A 71 -8.40 -4.01 7.02
C GLU A 71 -6.89 -4.10 6.82
N VAL A 72 -6.14 -3.15 7.39
CA VAL A 72 -4.68 -3.11 7.32
C VAL A 72 -4.07 -4.25 8.14
N TYR A 73 -4.59 -4.54 9.34
CA TYR A 73 -4.16 -5.71 10.12
C TYR A 73 -4.39 -7.02 9.36
N PHE A 74 -5.57 -7.17 8.76
CA PHE A 74 -5.90 -8.36 7.97
C PHE A 74 -4.96 -8.52 6.77
N GLY A 75 -4.75 -7.46 6.00
CA GLY A 75 -3.81 -7.45 4.88
C GLY A 75 -2.38 -7.85 5.29
N ARG A 76 -1.88 -7.31 6.41
CA ARG A 76 -0.56 -7.67 6.94
C ARG A 76 -0.49 -9.15 7.37
N GLY A 77 -1.56 -9.67 7.98
CA GLY A 77 -1.65 -11.07 8.37
C GLY A 77 -1.60 -12.01 7.17
N LEU A 78 -2.33 -11.67 6.10
CA LEU A 78 -2.27 -12.42 4.83
C LEU A 78 -0.87 -12.38 4.20
N ALA A 79 -0.22 -11.21 4.21
CA ALA A 79 1.13 -11.06 3.68
C ALA A 79 2.16 -11.91 4.47
N ARG A 80 2.07 -11.95 5.80
CA ARG A 80 2.91 -12.82 6.64
C ARG A 80 2.67 -14.31 6.37
N LEU A 81 1.41 -14.72 6.30
CA LEU A 81 1.05 -16.09 5.96
C LEU A 81 1.61 -16.50 4.58
N ALA A 82 1.48 -15.63 3.58
CA ALA A 82 2.01 -15.86 2.23
C ALA A 82 3.54 -15.91 2.21
N LEU A 83 4.20 -15.15 3.08
CA LEU A 83 5.65 -15.19 3.27
C LEU A 83 6.13 -16.45 4.00
N GLY A 84 5.26 -17.06 4.82
CA GLY A 84 5.60 -18.19 5.70
C GLY A 84 6.24 -17.77 7.03
N ASP A 85 5.95 -16.54 7.48
CA ASP A 85 6.37 -15.95 8.77
C ASP A 85 5.28 -16.13 9.84
#